data_AF-A0A127SNL4-F1
#
_entry.id   AF-A0A127SNL4-F1
#
_cell.length_a   1.000
_cell.length_b   1.000
_cell.length_c   1.000
_cell.angle_alpha   90.00
_cell.angle_beta   90.00
_cell.angle_gamma   90.00
#
_symmetry.space_group_name_H-M   'P 1'
#
loop_
_entity.id
_entity.type
_entity.pdbx_description
1 polymer ?
#
loop_
_entity_poly.entity_id
_entity_poly.type
_entity_poly.pdbx_seq_one_letter_code
_entity_poly.pdbx_strand_id
1 'polypeptide(L)'
;MEDKLVTLAIHTFEKAQILKTMLETEGIEVYIHNVNQIQPVVSAGVRVRIKESDLPHALRIIEDSKWLSEDAEQEEKAGHQEKKILIPIDFSDYSIKACELGINYAHKVGAEVMIMHAYFSPYFPSAIPMGDTLAYQVNEEET
;
A
#
# COMPACT_ATOMS: atom_id res chain seq x y z
N MET A 1 -14.14 -35.60 -17.80
CA MET A 1 -13.09 -35.49 -16.77
C MET A 1 -13.32 -34.14 -16.11
N GLU A 2 -13.38 -34.09 -14.79
CA GLU A 2 -13.86 -32.91 -14.05
C GLU A 2 -13.01 -31.66 -14.33
N ASP A 3 -13.68 -30.53 -14.61
CA ASP A 3 -13.10 -29.19 -14.72
C ASP A 3 -12.65 -28.69 -13.33
N LYS A 4 -11.67 -29.37 -12.74
CA LYS A 4 -11.13 -29.02 -11.44
C LYS A 4 -10.28 -27.76 -11.56
N LEU A 5 -10.76 -26.67 -10.97
CA LEU A 5 -10.05 -25.39 -10.93
C LEU A 5 -9.05 -25.37 -9.76
N VAL A 6 -7.78 -25.14 -10.07
CA VAL A 6 -6.70 -24.95 -9.09
C VAL A 6 -6.34 -23.48 -8.95
N THR A 7 -5.81 -23.08 -7.79
CA THR A 7 -5.32 -21.71 -7.59
C THR A 7 -3.88 -21.64 -8.05
N LEU A 8 -3.61 -20.77 -9.02
CA LEU A 8 -2.29 -20.52 -9.56
C LEU A 8 -1.52 -19.50 -8.71
N ALA A 9 -2.17 -18.40 -8.33
CA ALA A 9 -1.56 -17.32 -7.55
C ALA A 9 -2.59 -16.50 -6.76
N ILE A 10 -2.13 -15.74 -5.77
CA ILE A 10 -2.91 -14.73 -5.05
C ILE A 10 -2.18 -13.39 -5.17
N HIS A 11 -2.80 -12.41 -5.82
CA HIS A 11 -2.19 -11.09 -6.07
C HIS A 11 -3.20 -9.96 -5.84
N THR A 12 -2.76 -8.70 -5.98
CA THR A 12 -3.68 -7.56 -6.09
C THR A 12 -4.54 -7.70 -7.35
N PHE A 13 -5.70 -7.04 -7.37
CA PHE A 13 -6.62 -7.09 -8.49
C PHE A 13 -5.96 -6.69 -9.83
N GLU A 14 -5.18 -5.62 -9.81
CA GLU A 14 -4.43 -5.12 -10.97
C GLU A 14 -3.47 -6.17 -11.53
N LYS A 15 -2.59 -6.73 -10.68
CA LYS A 15 -1.65 -7.79 -11.08
C LYS A 15 -2.36 -9.04 -11.58
N ALA A 16 -3.48 -9.40 -10.95
CA ALA A 16 -4.28 -10.54 -11.38
C ALA A 16 -4.96 -10.33 -12.74
N GLN A 17 -5.37 -9.10 -13.09
CA GLN A 17 -5.88 -8.79 -14.42
C GLN A 17 -4.81 -8.96 -15.49
N ILE A 18 -3.60 -8.48 -15.25
CA ILE A 18 -2.50 -8.61 -16.22
C ILE A 18 -2.14 -10.08 -16.41
N LEU A 19 -2.00 -10.85 -15.31
CA LEU A 19 -1.75 -12.29 -15.38
C LEU A 19 -2.86 -13.04 -16.13
N LYS A 20 -4.12 -12.63 -15.91
CA LYS A 20 -5.26 -13.17 -16.66
C LYS A 20 -5.12 -12.91 -18.16
N THR A 21 -4.86 -11.68 -18.57
CA THR A 21 -4.69 -11.33 -19.99
C THR A 21 -3.55 -12.10 -20.67
N MET A 22 -2.42 -12.25 -19.97
CA MET A 22 -1.28 -13.02 -20.48
C MET A 22 -1.65 -14.48 -20.74
N LEU A 23 -2.24 -15.15 -19.75
CA LEU A 23 -2.62 -16.56 -19.85
C LEU A 23 -3.75 -16.79 -20.87
N GLU A 24 -4.72 -15.88 -20.96
CA GLU A 24 -5.80 -15.94 -21.96
C GLU A 24 -5.28 -15.76 -23.39
N THR A 25 -4.23 -14.96 -23.59
CA THR A 25 -3.58 -14.78 -24.92
C THR A 25 -2.96 -16.09 -25.42
N GLU A 26 -2.44 -16.89 -24.49
CA GLU A 26 -1.89 -18.23 -24.75
C GLU A 26 -2.96 -19.34 -24.73
N GLY A 27 -4.25 -18.96 -24.68
CA GLY A 27 -5.38 -19.88 -24.76
C GLY A 27 -5.74 -20.60 -23.46
N ILE A 28 -5.22 -20.15 -22.30
CA ILE A 28 -5.57 -20.70 -20.98
C ILE A 28 -6.71 -19.89 -20.38
N GLU A 29 -7.80 -20.57 -19.99
CA GLU A 29 -8.95 -19.92 -19.37
C GLU A 29 -8.69 -19.63 -17.87
N VAL A 30 -8.89 -18.36 -17.46
CA VAL A 30 -8.54 -17.89 -16.12
C VAL A 30 -9.71 -17.23 -15.39
N TYR A 31 -9.92 -17.61 -14.13
CA TYR A 31 -10.97 -17.10 -13.25
C TYR A 31 -10.39 -16.37 -12.04
N ILE A 32 -10.82 -15.12 -11.83
CA ILE A 32 -10.42 -14.31 -10.67
C ILE A 32 -11.50 -14.39 -9.59
N HIS A 33 -11.11 -14.71 -8.35
CA HIS A 33 -12.00 -14.78 -7.19
C HIS A 33 -11.45 -13.93 -6.04
N ASN A 34 -12.21 -12.95 -5.55
CA ASN A 34 -11.79 -12.12 -4.41
C ASN A 34 -11.70 -12.95 -3.13
N VAL A 35 -10.65 -12.77 -2.32
CA VAL A 35 -10.53 -13.53 -1.05
C VAL A 35 -11.43 -13.00 0.08
N ASN A 36 -11.86 -11.74 0.05
CA ASN A 36 -12.76 -11.14 1.06
C ASN A 36 -13.56 -9.95 0.51
N GLN A 37 -14.89 -9.99 0.59
CA GLN A 37 -15.80 -8.86 0.21
C GLN A 37 -16.41 -8.15 1.43
N ILE A 38 -16.15 -8.60 2.66
CA ILE A 38 -16.94 -8.25 3.85
C ILE A 38 -16.35 -7.07 4.64
N GLN A 39 -15.11 -6.63 4.36
CA GLN A 39 -14.49 -5.49 5.05
C GLN A 39 -13.75 -4.56 4.07
N PRO A 40 -13.82 -3.23 4.26
CA PRO A 40 -13.10 -2.25 3.44
C PRO A 40 -11.62 -2.24 3.86
N VAL A 41 -10.86 -3.21 3.37
CA VAL A 41 -9.40 -3.23 3.51
C VAL A 41 -8.80 -2.92 2.14
N VAL A 42 -7.91 -1.92 2.10
CA VAL A 42 -7.36 -1.26 0.89
C VAL A 42 -6.57 -2.20 -0.05
N SER A 43 -6.38 -3.47 0.34
CA SER A 43 -5.63 -4.46 -0.45
C SER A 43 -6.28 -5.84 -0.38
N ALA A 44 -7.53 -5.97 -0.83
CA ALA A 44 -8.15 -7.28 -1.00
C ALA A 44 -7.39 -8.06 -2.08
N GLY A 45 -6.65 -9.10 -1.66
CA GLY A 45 -6.06 -10.05 -2.60
C GLY A 45 -7.15 -10.72 -3.44
N VAL A 46 -6.76 -11.24 -4.61
CA VAL A 46 -7.63 -12.02 -5.47
C VAL A 46 -6.90 -13.29 -5.90
N ARG A 47 -7.63 -14.41 -5.95
CA ARG A 47 -7.13 -15.71 -6.40
C ARG A 47 -7.29 -15.82 -7.90
N VAL A 48 -6.20 -16.12 -8.59
CA VAL A 48 -6.18 -16.48 -9.99
C VAL A 48 -6.29 -18.00 -10.10
N ARG A 49 -7.36 -18.49 -10.74
CA ARG A 49 -7.64 -19.92 -10.86
C ARG A 49 -7.67 -20.35 -12.32
N ILE A 50 -7.12 -21.53 -12.59
CA ILE A 50 -7.05 -22.14 -13.93
C ILE A 50 -7.50 -23.59 -13.85
N LYS A 51 -7.77 -24.22 -14.99
CA LYS A 51 -8.02 -25.67 -15.05
C LYS A 51 -6.75 -26.43 -14.69
N GLU A 52 -6.89 -27.52 -13.92
CA GLU A 52 -5.76 -28.36 -13.50
C GLU A 52 -4.99 -28.95 -14.71
N SER A 53 -5.66 -29.18 -15.84
CA SER A 53 -5.05 -29.62 -17.10
C SER A 53 -4.01 -28.64 -17.64
N ASP A 54 -4.21 -27.35 -17.40
CA ASP A 54 -3.43 -26.27 -18.00
C ASP A 54 -2.31 -25.80 -17.07
N LEU A 55 -2.21 -26.38 -15.87
CA LEU A 55 -1.22 -26.00 -14.85
C LEU A 55 0.23 -26.09 -15.35
N PRO A 56 0.69 -27.17 -16.03
CA PRO A 56 2.06 -27.23 -16.54
C PRO A 56 2.32 -26.18 -17.63
N HIS A 57 1.32 -25.88 -18.45
CA HIS A 57 1.43 -24.88 -19.51
C HIS A 57 1.50 -23.46 -18.92
N ALA A 58 0.64 -23.15 -17.95
CA ALA A 58 0.61 -21.88 -17.24
C ALA A 58 1.92 -21.58 -16.51
N LEU A 59 2.50 -22.56 -15.81
CA LEU A 59 3.78 -22.40 -15.11
C LEU A 59 4.92 -22.08 -16.08
N ARG A 60 4.97 -22.79 -17.22
CA ARG A 60 5.97 -22.53 -18.25
C ARG A 60 5.87 -21.10 -18.80
N ILE A 61 4.66 -20.61 -19.07
CA ILE A 61 4.45 -19.23 -19.54
C ILE A 61 4.92 -18.22 -18.49
N ILE A 62 4.62 -18.43 -17.20
CA ILE A 62 5.04 -17.53 -16.12
C ILE A 62 6.57 -17.49 -16.00
N GLU A 63 7.23 -18.63 -16.13
CA GLU A 63 8.70 -18.73 -16.09
C GLU A 63 9.36 -18.08 -17.32
N ASP A 64 8.83 -18.34 -18.52
CA ASP A 64 9.36 -17.83 -19.80
C ASP A 64 9.13 -16.31 -19.95
N SER A 65 7.98 -15.80 -19.48
CA SER A 65 7.57 -14.40 -19.64
C SER A 65 8.22 -13.43 -18.65
N LYS A 66 9.07 -13.91 -17.73
CA LYS A 66 9.75 -13.04 -16.75
C LYS A 66 8.76 -12.23 -15.90
N TRP A 67 7.52 -12.70 -15.71
CA TRP A 67 6.47 -12.03 -14.90
C TRP A 67 6.96 -11.69 -13.48
N LEU A 68 7.78 -12.56 -12.89
CA LEU A 68 8.40 -12.37 -11.57
C LEU A 68 9.56 -11.36 -11.56
N SER A 69 10.11 -10.98 -12.72
CA SER A 69 11.22 -10.03 -12.79
C SER A 69 10.78 -8.57 -12.67
N GLU A 70 9.50 -8.25 -12.89
CA GLU A 70 8.98 -6.92 -12.54
C GLU A 70 8.83 -6.74 -11.02
N ASP A 71 8.60 -7.83 -10.27
CA ASP A 71 8.69 -7.81 -8.81
C ASP A 71 10.15 -7.59 -8.39
N ALA A 72 11.13 -8.19 -9.08
CA ALA A 72 12.55 -7.93 -8.84
C ALA A 72 12.96 -6.50 -9.23
N GLU A 73 12.42 -5.88 -10.30
CA GLU A 73 12.77 -4.50 -10.67
C GLU A 73 12.05 -3.45 -9.79
N GLN A 74 10.86 -3.75 -9.25
CA GLN A 74 10.22 -2.91 -8.24
C GLN A 74 10.85 -3.10 -6.85
N GLU A 75 11.32 -4.31 -6.50
CA GLU A 75 12.12 -4.56 -5.30
C GLU A 75 13.56 -4.03 -5.44
N GLU A 76 14.16 -4.01 -6.63
CA GLU A 76 15.48 -3.41 -6.89
C GLU A 76 15.40 -1.88 -6.90
N LYS A 77 14.27 -1.27 -7.28
CA LYS A 77 14.01 0.15 -7.01
C LYS A 77 13.72 0.43 -5.53
N ALA A 78 13.28 -0.56 -4.76
CA ALA A 78 13.31 -0.50 -3.29
C ALA A 78 14.73 -0.74 -2.71
N GLY A 79 15.71 -1.10 -3.54
CA GLY A 79 17.13 -1.25 -3.21
C GLY A 79 17.88 0.06 -2.99
N HIS A 80 17.24 1.20 -3.22
CA HIS A 80 17.66 2.48 -2.67
C HIS A 80 16.46 3.17 -2.00
N GLN A 81 15.83 2.52 -1.01
CA GLN A 81 15.13 3.30 0.00
C GLN A 81 16.17 4.21 0.64
N GLU A 82 16.22 5.46 0.17
CA GLU A 82 16.97 6.53 0.83
C GLU A 82 16.60 6.46 2.30
N LYS A 83 17.61 6.26 3.15
CA LYS A 83 17.40 6.21 4.59
C LYS A 83 16.71 7.52 4.96
N LYS A 84 15.53 7.46 5.57
CA LYS A 84 14.77 8.64 5.98
C LYS A 84 14.69 8.69 7.50
N ILE A 85 14.86 9.89 8.06
CA ILE A 85 14.68 10.18 9.48
C ILE A 85 13.46 11.07 9.63
N LEU A 86 12.40 10.54 10.22
CA LEU A 86 11.19 11.30 10.55
C LEU A 86 11.39 12.05 11.86
N ILE A 87 11.23 13.37 11.83
CA ILE A 87 11.31 14.25 13.00
C ILE A 87 9.93 14.92 13.20
N PRO A 88 9.15 14.51 14.21
CA PRO A 88 7.93 15.21 14.58
C PRO A 88 8.27 16.56 15.22
N ILE A 89 7.54 17.61 14.83
CA ILE A 89 7.69 18.96 15.38
C ILE A 89 6.36 19.52 15.88
N ASP A 90 6.41 20.13 17.06
CA ASP A 90 5.32 20.86 17.71
C ASP A 90 5.70 22.32 18.01
N PHE A 91 6.85 22.78 17.49
CA PHE A 91 7.44 24.10 17.72
C PHE A 91 7.82 24.41 19.18
N SER A 92 7.78 23.44 20.09
CA SER A 92 8.37 23.59 21.42
C SER A 92 9.90 23.63 21.37
N ASP A 93 10.53 24.16 22.42
CA ASP A 93 12.00 24.11 22.58
C ASP A 93 12.54 22.68 22.50
N TYR A 94 11.76 21.69 22.96
CA TYR A 94 12.12 20.27 22.89
C TYR A 94 12.16 19.74 21.45
N SER A 95 11.16 20.08 20.62
CA SER A 95 11.17 19.63 19.23
C SER A 95 12.23 20.34 18.38
N ILE A 96 12.58 21.58 18.70
CA ILE A 96 13.73 22.27 18.10
C ILE A 96 15.03 21.52 18.42
N LYS A 97 15.23 21.12 19.69
CA LYS A 97 16.40 20.30 20.08
C LYS A 97 16.40 18.92 19.46
N ALA A 98 15.26 18.26 19.35
CA ALA A 98 15.13 16.99 18.63
C ALA A 98 15.48 17.15 17.14
N CYS A 99 15.10 18.27 16.53
CA CYS A 99 15.43 18.60 15.14
C CYS A 99 16.94 18.80 14.93
N GLU A 100 17.60 19.58 15.79
CA GLU A 100 19.06 19.75 15.77
C GLU A 100 19.79 18.39 15.84
N LEU A 101 19.35 17.51 16.75
CA LEU A 101 19.96 16.20 16.96
C LEU A 101 19.68 15.25 15.78
N GLY A 102 18.45 15.25 15.27
CA GLY A 102 18.02 14.43 14.15
C GLY A 102 18.70 14.81 12.83
N ILE A 103 18.87 16.11 12.54
CA ILE A 103 19.59 16.59 11.35
C ILE A 103 21.06 16.18 11.42
N ASN A 104 21.71 16.35 12.57
CA ASN A 104 23.10 15.95 12.75
C ASN A 104 23.29 14.44 12.61
N TYR A 105 22.33 13.65 13.11
CA TYR A 105 22.36 12.20 12.96
C TYR A 105 22.13 11.77 11.51
N ALA A 106 21.16 12.37 10.80
CA ALA A 106 20.90 12.13 9.39
C ALA A 106 22.13 12.38 8.51
N HIS A 107 22.85 13.48 8.75
CA HIS A 107 24.11 13.78 8.06
C HIS A 107 25.17 12.67 8.28
N LYS A 108 25.28 12.13 9.52
CA LYS A 108 26.24 11.07 9.83
C LYS A 108 25.93 9.74 9.15
N VAL A 109 24.65 9.40 8.99
CA VAL A 109 24.23 8.11 8.45
C VAL A 109 23.89 8.15 6.95
N GLY A 110 24.02 9.32 6.32
CA GLY A 110 23.67 9.55 4.92
C GLY A 110 22.17 9.38 4.67
N ALA A 111 21.35 9.96 5.53
CA ALA A 111 19.89 9.89 5.46
C ALA A 111 19.26 11.24 5.12
N GLU A 112 18.12 11.20 4.45
CA GLU A 112 17.23 12.35 4.25
C GLU A 112 16.44 12.63 5.53
N VAL A 113 16.18 13.90 5.82
CA VAL A 113 15.36 14.33 6.95
C VAL A 113 13.95 14.65 6.47
N MET A 114 12.95 14.05 7.11
CA MET A 114 11.54 14.38 6.92
C MET A 114 10.99 15.03 8.19
N ILE A 115 10.56 16.28 8.08
CA ILE A 115 9.96 17.02 9.20
C ILE A 115 8.43 16.87 9.11
N MET A 116 7.80 16.51 10.22
CA MET A 116 6.34 16.32 10.30
C MET A 116 5.74 17.21 11.38
N HIS A 117 4.90 18.15 10.98
CA HIS A 117 4.06 18.90 11.89
C HIS A 117 2.62 18.39 11.81
N ALA A 118 2.04 17.99 12.93
CA ALA A 118 0.64 17.62 13.02
C ALA A 118 -0.15 18.78 13.63
N TYR A 119 -1.21 19.21 12.93
CA TYR A 119 -2.16 20.19 13.44
C TYR A 119 -3.58 19.61 13.36
N PHE A 120 -4.40 19.94 14.34
CA PHE A 120 -5.81 19.56 14.32
C PHE A 120 -6.58 20.52 13.41
N SER A 121 -7.26 19.97 12.41
CA SER A 121 -8.17 20.73 11.55
C SER A 121 -9.57 20.12 11.69
N PRO A 122 -10.41 20.62 12.61
CA PRO A 122 -11.74 20.10 12.77
C PRO A 122 -12.53 20.29 11.47
N TYR A 123 -13.09 19.20 10.95
CA TYR A 123 -14.04 19.26 9.85
C TYR A 123 -15.43 19.53 10.43
N PHE A 124 -15.98 20.70 10.15
CA PHE A 124 -17.35 21.06 10.52
C PHE A 124 -18.30 20.79 9.34
N PRO A 125 -19.04 19.67 9.33
CA PRO A 125 -20.10 19.49 8.35
C PRO A 125 -21.15 20.60 8.53
N SER A 126 -21.65 21.15 7.42
CA SER A 126 -22.62 22.26 7.38
C SER A 126 -23.97 21.99 8.07
N ALA A 127 -24.16 20.79 8.62
CA ALA A 127 -25.37 20.34 9.29
C ALA A 127 -25.30 20.41 10.82
N ILE A 128 -24.20 20.89 11.42
CA ILE A 128 -24.11 21.07 12.87
C ILE A 128 -24.92 22.32 13.26
N PRO A 129 -25.95 22.20 14.14
CA PRO A 129 -26.67 23.35 14.66
C PRO A 129 -25.70 24.30 15.38
N MET A 130 -25.86 25.62 15.19
CA MET A 130 -24.98 26.67 15.77
C MET A 130 -24.75 26.58 17.29
N GLY A 131 -25.60 25.84 18.03
CA GLY A 131 -25.41 25.59 19.46
C GLY A 131 -24.25 24.63 19.78
N ASP A 132 -24.00 23.65 18.92
CA ASP A 132 -22.97 22.62 19.13
C ASP A 132 -21.58 23.06 18.66
N THR A 133 -21.49 24.08 17.80
CA THR A 133 -20.21 24.68 17.36
C THR A 133 -19.49 25.42 18.49
N LEU A 134 -20.23 25.96 19.47
CA LEU A 134 -19.65 26.70 20.61
C LEU A 134 -18.98 25.79 21.64
N ALA A 135 -19.48 24.57 21.85
CA ALA A 135 -18.92 23.63 22.82
C ALA A 135 -17.50 23.16 22.45
N TYR A 136 -17.16 23.18 21.16
CA TYR A 136 -15.81 22.86 20.69
C TYR A 136 -14.84 24.05 20.77
N GLN A 137 -15.32 25.29 20.63
CA GLN A 137 -14.45 26.48 20.76
C GLN A 137 -14.02 26.75 22.20
N VAL A 138 -14.86 26.47 23.19
CA VAL A 138 -14.55 26.77 24.61
C VAL A 138 -13.42 25.91 25.16
N ASN A 139 -13.20 24.71 24.63
CA ASN A 139 -12.10 23.84 25.06
C ASN A 139 -10.73 24.22 24.48
N GLU A 140 -10.66 25.17 23.54
CA GLU A 140 -9.38 25.63 22.97
C GLU A 140 -8.73 26.78 23.76
N GLU A 141 -9.47 27.49 24.64
CA GLU A 141 -8.92 28.62 25.42
C GLU A 141 -8.24 28.19 26.75
N GLU A 142 -8.30 26.91 27.13
CA GLU A 142 -7.62 26.38 28.32
C GLU A 142 -6.43 25.48 27.94
N THR A 143 -5.38 26.03 27.32
CA THR A 143 -4.04 25.42 27.30
C THR A 143 -2.93 26.46 27.29
#